data_AF-A0A7X7TD85-F1
#
_entry.id   AF-A0A7X7TD85-F1
#
_cell.length_a   1.000
_cell.length_b   1.000
_cell.length_c   1.000
_cell.angle_alpha   90.00
_cell.angle_beta   90.00
_cell.angle_gamma   90.00
#
_symmetry.space_group_name_H-M   'P 1'
#
loop_
_entity.id
_entity.type
_entity.pdbx_description
1 polymer ?
#
loop_
_entity_poly.entity_id
_entity_poly.type
_entity_poly.pdbx_seq_one_letter_code
_entity_poly.pdbx_strand_id
1 'polypeptide(L)'
;MGQRTILFIVAALGAVAASYVSGGLAMCRRCVCLIVVLFFNSLLFADSYDLATFDVGGATTTYLYGINNHGWIVGSDNQDPRGFFGFMYNLDSQSSFQFSYGEPHGYAAGISNNNDVVGHYGTWWDMHIHGFYYDSSIPASYTIDYPDATYTYLYGVNSDQKLVGAYQINTFRGFVYDPDQPIWKTFAVEGFDHTYANDINDSGMIVGRASSYYESVGLISTDQGETFQIITHPKHKGPNTFTEAYGVNNKGDIVGRFNNSGFVKKGSQWVPVNFPGAWSTRVEDINDAGVIVGWYENPGNQVHGFIGYPRPEVCGDAFHPIPDGDIDGNCRVDLNDLAWLSAAWMRQDCTEPDSCGGADYESPAGTVGMAEQLEMADNWLLCIMEGC
;
A
#
# COMPACT_ATOMS: atom_id res chain seq x y z
N MET A 1 16.40 18.60 -11.81
CA MET A 1 16.67 19.84 -12.60
C MET A 1 15.45 20.31 -13.41
N GLY A 2 14.52 19.44 -13.81
CA GLY A 2 13.30 19.83 -14.54
C GLY A 2 12.21 20.55 -13.73
N GLN A 3 12.04 20.24 -12.44
CA GLN A 3 10.97 20.83 -11.59
C GLN A 3 11.18 22.32 -11.27
N ARG A 4 12.42 22.79 -11.09
CA ARG A 4 12.70 24.22 -10.83
C ARG A 4 12.44 25.12 -12.03
N THR A 5 12.53 24.57 -13.25
CA THR A 5 12.24 25.30 -14.49
C THR A 5 10.74 25.49 -14.71
N ILE A 6 9.92 24.53 -14.26
CA ILE A 6 8.44 24.63 -14.28
C ILE A 6 7.96 25.68 -13.26
N LEU A 7 8.58 25.72 -12.08
CA LEU A 7 8.31 26.69 -11.01
C LEU A 7 8.50 28.16 -11.45
N PHE A 8 9.56 28.44 -12.23
CA PHE A 8 9.82 29.77 -12.78
C PHE A 8 8.83 30.17 -13.86
N ILE A 9 8.24 29.22 -14.58
CA ILE A 9 7.26 29.50 -15.65
C ILE A 9 5.88 29.81 -15.04
N VAL A 10 5.48 29.12 -13.96
CA VAL A 10 4.19 29.38 -13.26
C VAL A 10 4.20 30.75 -12.57
N ALA A 11 5.28 31.08 -11.85
CA ALA A 11 5.42 32.39 -11.22
C ALA A 11 5.57 33.53 -12.26
N ALA A 12 6.26 33.28 -13.38
CA ALA A 12 6.37 34.25 -14.47
C ALA A 12 5.05 34.43 -15.23
N LEU A 13 4.24 33.38 -15.42
CA LEU A 13 2.93 33.49 -16.06
C LEU A 13 1.89 34.17 -15.16
N GLY A 14 1.94 33.97 -13.84
CA GLY A 14 1.15 34.73 -12.87
C GLY A 14 1.51 36.22 -12.86
N ALA A 15 2.80 36.55 -12.91
CA ALA A 15 3.27 37.94 -13.00
C ALA A 15 2.95 38.60 -14.36
N VAL A 16 3.04 37.85 -15.47
CA VAL A 16 2.67 38.33 -16.80
C VAL A 16 1.15 38.56 -16.89
N ALA A 17 0.32 37.66 -16.35
CA ALA A 17 -1.12 37.86 -16.28
C ALA A 17 -1.51 39.10 -15.46
N ALA A 18 -0.81 39.39 -14.35
CA ALA A 18 -1.02 40.58 -13.53
C ALA A 18 -0.62 41.88 -14.25
N SER A 19 0.46 41.87 -15.05
CA SER A 19 0.94 43.05 -15.78
C SER A 19 0.06 43.48 -16.98
N TYR A 20 -0.79 42.59 -17.49
CA TYR A 20 -1.73 42.89 -18.58
C TYR A 20 -3.04 43.54 -18.11
N VAL A 21 -3.39 43.43 -16.82
CA VAL A 21 -4.63 44.01 -16.26
C VAL A 21 -4.53 45.55 -16.10
N SER A 22 -3.32 46.12 -16.03
CA SER A 22 -3.11 47.57 -15.99
C SER A 22 -2.98 48.24 -17.37
N GLY A 23 -2.97 47.46 -18.46
CA GLY A 23 -2.47 47.90 -19.77
C GLY A 23 -3.46 47.80 -20.94
N GLY A 24 -4.73 48.10 -20.76
CA GLY A 24 -5.65 48.57 -21.83
C GLY A 24 -5.89 47.70 -23.08
N LEU A 25 -5.31 46.51 -23.20
CA LEU A 25 -5.58 45.58 -24.31
C LEU A 25 -6.55 44.50 -23.83
N ALA A 26 -7.80 44.61 -24.28
CA ALA A 26 -8.87 43.67 -24.01
C ALA A 26 -8.61 42.31 -24.69
N MET A 27 -7.79 41.46 -24.07
CA MET A 27 -7.90 40.02 -24.24
C MET A 27 -9.00 39.54 -23.29
N CYS A 28 -10.02 38.88 -23.84
CA CYS A 28 -11.14 38.37 -23.06
C CYS A 28 -10.62 37.37 -22.00
N ARG A 29 -11.03 37.53 -20.73
CA ARG A 29 -10.68 36.64 -19.59
C ARG A 29 -10.77 35.14 -19.95
N ARG A 30 -11.64 34.78 -20.89
CA ARG A 30 -11.84 33.40 -21.40
C ARG A 30 -10.66 32.81 -22.19
N CYS A 31 -9.81 33.63 -22.81
CA CYS A 31 -8.73 33.15 -23.68
C CYS A 31 -7.46 32.75 -22.90
N VAL A 32 -7.25 33.30 -21.70
CA VAL A 32 -6.08 32.99 -20.85
C VAL A 32 -6.25 31.64 -20.15
N CYS A 33 -7.46 31.31 -19.65
CA CYS A 33 -7.73 30.03 -18.99
C CYS A 33 -7.71 28.82 -19.94
N LEU A 34 -8.12 28.99 -21.20
CA LEU A 34 -8.17 27.88 -22.17
C LEU A 34 -6.78 27.32 -22.51
N ILE A 35 -5.73 28.15 -22.40
CA ILE A 35 -4.35 27.76 -22.70
C ILE A 35 -3.70 27.01 -21.52
N VAL A 36 -4.12 27.31 -20.27
CA VAL A 36 -3.64 26.61 -19.07
C VAL A 36 -4.22 25.19 -18.97
N VAL A 37 -5.51 25.02 -19.34
CA VAL A 37 -6.19 23.71 -19.29
C VAL A 37 -5.71 22.73 -20.38
N LEU A 38 -5.26 23.22 -21.53
CA LEU A 38 -4.91 22.36 -22.68
C LEU A 38 -3.47 21.80 -22.65
N PHE A 39 -2.59 22.26 -21.77
CA PHE A 39 -1.17 21.84 -21.75
C PHE A 39 -0.78 20.80 -20.69
N PHE A 40 -1.66 20.43 -19.75
CA PHE A 40 -1.31 19.55 -18.62
C PHE A 40 -2.11 18.23 -18.58
N ASN A 41 -2.46 17.66 -19.73
CA ASN A 41 -3.08 16.34 -19.80
C ASN A 41 -2.06 15.17 -19.64
N SER A 42 -1.08 15.35 -18.76
CA SER A 42 -0.13 14.30 -18.38
C SER A 42 -0.36 13.91 -16.93
N LEU A 43 -1.36 13.05 -16.74
CA LEU A 43 -1.51 12.03 -15.67
C LEU A 43 -0.74 12.33 -14.38
N LEU A 44 -1.34 13.13 -13.50
CA LEU A 44 -1.04 13.08 -12.07
C LEU A 44 -2.13 12.20 -11.46
N PHE A 45 -1.78 10.96 -11.11
CA PHE A 45 -2.63 10.15 -10.25
C PHE A 45 -2.47 10.73 -8.85
N ALA A 46 -3.53 11.33 -8.30
CA ALA A 46 -3.56 11.64 -6.88
C ALA A 46 -3.48 10.32 -6.08
N ASP A 47 -2.67 10.29 -5.02
CA ASP A 47 -2.39 9.07 -4.27
C ASP A 47 -3.70 8.46 -3.73
N SER A 48 -3.76 7.14 -3.74
CA SER A 48 -4.95 6.37 -3.35
C SER A 48 -4.92 5.95 -1.89
N TYR A 49 -3.77 6.15 -1.24
CA TYR A 49 -3.46 5.70 0.11
C TYR A 49 -2.65 6.77 0.85
N ASP A 50 -2.99 6.98 2.12
CA ASP A 50 -2.15 7.69 3.08
C ASP A 50 -1.18 6.70 3.73
N LEU A 51 0.11 6.84 3.41
CA LEU A 51 1.16 5.92 3.86
C LEU A 51 1.91 6.52 5.04
N ALA A 52 1.94 5.81 6.15
CA ALA A 52 2.68 6.17 7.36
C ALA A 52 3.75 5.13 7.67
N THR A 53 4.97 5.59 7.98
CA THR A 53 6.05 4.73 8.47
C THR A 53 5.65 4.10 9.81
N PHE A 54 5.98 2.81 9.97
CA PHE A 54 5.89 2.08 11.23
C PHE A 54 7.22 1.39 11.50
N ASP A 55 7.92 1.85 12.52
CA ASP A 55 9.18 1.26 12.97
C ASP A 55 9.11 0.88 14.44
N VAL A 56 9.61 -0.33 14.75
CA VAL A 56 9.79 -0.75 16.15
C VAL A 56 10.93 0.05 16.76
N GLY A 57 10.65 0.78 17.85
CA GLY A 57 11.62 1.67 18.48
C GLY A 57 12.91 0.94 18.89
N GLY A 58 14.05 1.32 18.33
CA GLY A 58 15.34 0.69 18.59
C GLY A 58 15.72 -0.42 17.61
N ALA A 59 14.80 -0.89 16.76
CA ALA A 59 15.15 -1.70 15.60
C ALA A 59 15.77 -0.84 14.50
N THR A 60 16.69 -1.42 13.71
CA THR A 60 17.17 -0.78 12.48
C THR A 60 16.38 -1.22 11.26
N THR A 61 15.61 -2.30 11.40
CA THR A 61 14.82 -2.91 10.35
C THR A 61 13.51 -3.41 10.93
N THR A 62 12.41 -2.99 10.31
CA THR A 62 11.06 -3.45 10.63
C THR A 62 10.39 -3.95 9.35
N TYR A 63 9.86 -5.16 9.38
CA TYR A 63 9.01 -5.72 8.34
C TYR A 63 7.60 -5.88 8.88
N LEU A 64 6.60 -5.42 8.13
CA LEU A 64 5.19 -5.77 8.36
C LEU A 64 4.76 -6.73 7.25
N TYR A 65 4.14 -7.85 7.63
CA TYR A 65 3.79 -8.93 6.70
C TYR A 65 2.30 -9.20 6.63
N GLY A 66 1.56 -9.13 7.75
CA GLY A 66 0.13 -9.47 7.78
C GLY A 66 -0.70 -8.49 8.60
N ILE A 67 -1.97 -8.31 8.26
CA ILE A 67 -2.96 -7.50 8.97
C ILE A 67 -4.35 -8.15 8.94
N ASN A 68 -5.03 -8.21 10.09
CA ASN A 68 -6.41 -8.69 10.14
C ASN A 68 -7.46 -7.55 10.24
N ASN A 69 -8.74 -7.92 10.21
CA ASN A 69 -9.86 -6.97 10.25
C ASN A 69 -10.05 -6.31 11.62
N HIS A 70 -9.37 -6.79 12.66
CA HIS A 70 -9.40 -6.23 14.01
C HIS A 70 -8.21 -5.28 14.26
N GLY A 71 -7.44 -4.95 13.22
CA GLY A 71 -6.30 -4.03 13.33
C GLY A 71 -5.08 -4.64 14.03
N TRP A 72 -4.98 -5.97 14.08
CA TRP A 72 -3.75 -6.64 14.47
C TRP A 72 -2.83 -6.79 13.27
N ILE A 73 -1.57 -6.43 13.46
CA ILE A 73 -0.49 -6.54 12.48
C ILE A 73 0.52 -7.56 12.98
N VAL A 74 1.05 -8.38 12.08
CA VAL A 74 2.21 -9.25 12.35
C VAL A 74 3.39 -8.86 11.47
N GLY A 75 4.58 -9.07 12.00
CA GLY A 75 5.81 -8.65 11.37
C GLY A 75 7.04 -9.26 12.01
N SER A 76 8.21 -8.74 11.64
CA SER A 76 9.45 -9.02 12.34
C SER A 76 10.35 -7.80 12.41
N ASP A 77 11.17 -7.75 13.45
CA ASP A 77 12.14 -6.69 13.67
C ASP A 77 13.46 -7.24 14.22
N ASN A 78 14.50 -6.40 14.19
CA ASN A 78 15.83 -6.73 14.71
C ASN A 78 16.25 -5.83 15.88
N GLN A 79 15.30 -5.37 16.69
CA GLN A 79 15.58 -4.60 17.92
C GLN A 79 16.53 -5.37 18.84
N ASP A 80 16.34 -6.69 18.94
CA ASP A 80 17.23 -7.55 19.69
C ASP A 80 18.47 -7.90 18.84
N PRO A 81 19.69 -7.64 19.34
CA PRO A 81 20.92 -7.89 18.58
C PRO A 81 21.18 -9.37 18.28
N ARG A 82 20.46 -10.29 18.92
CA ARG A 82 20.56 -11.74 18.66
C ARG A 82 20.01 -12.11 17.28
N GLY A 83 19.08 -11.34 16.72
CA GLY A 83 18.54 -11.58 15.38
C GLY A 83 17.10 -11.09 15.22
N PHE A 84 16.41 -11.62 14.22
CA PHE A 84 15.01 -11.26 13.95
C PHE A 84 14.06 -11.99 14.89
N PHE A 85 13.04 -11.27 15.36
CA PHE A 85 11.95 -11.82 16.14
C PHE A 85 10.62 -11.41 15.52
N GLY A 86 9.69 -12.37 15.42
CA GLY A 86 8.34 -12.08 15.03
C GLY A 86 7.58 -11.36 16.13
N PHE A 87 6.72 -10.42 15.75
CA PHE A 87 5.84 -9.72 16.66
C PHE A 87 4.41 -9.67 16.14
N MET A 88 3.49 -9.38 17.05
CA MET A 88 2.12 -8.99 16.79
C MET A 88 1.83 -7.66 17.49
N TYR A 89 1.17 -6.72 16.81
CA TYR A 89 0.88 -5.36 17.29
C TYR A 89 -0.58 -4.99 17.01
N ASN A 90 -1.29 -4.45 18.00
CA ASN A 90 -2.66 -3.97 17.82
C ASN A 90 -2.69 -2.45 17.64
N LEU A 91 -3.32 -1.97 16.57
CA LEU A 91 -3.38 -0.54 16.26
C LEU A 91 -4.17 0.27 17.28
N ASP A 92 -5.30 -0.25 17.76
CA ASP A 92 -6.21 0.50 18.63
C ASP A 92 -5.67 0.63 20.06
N SER A 93 -5.23 -0.49 20.63
CA SER A 93 -4.72 -0.56 22.00
C SER A 93 -3.24 -0.24 22.12
N GLN A 94 -2.51 -0.20 21.00
CA GLN A 94 -1.05 -0.04 20.92
C GLN A 94 -0.27 -1.09 21.72
N SER A 95 -0.89 -2.25 21.99
CA SER A 95 -0.23 -3.36 22.67
C SER A 95 0.57 -4.19 21.68
N SER A 96 1.76 -4.63 22.09
CA SER A 96 2.59 -5.55 21.34
C SER A 96 2.82 -6.85 22.08
N PHE A 97 3.03 -7.91 21.31
CA PHE A 97 3.45 -9.23 21.78
C PHE A 97 4.59 -9.71 20.89
N GLN A 98 5.70 -10.11 21.51
CA GLN A 98 6.83 -10.69 20.78
C GLN A 98 6.79 -12.20 20.94
N PHE A 99 6.90 -12.92 19.82
CA PHE A 99 6.98 -14.36 19.84
C PHE A 99 8.39 -14.79 20.23
N SER A 100 8.49 -15.78 21.13
CA SER A 100 9.76 -16.37 21.53
C SER A 100 9.85 -17.81 21.04
N TYR A 101 10.85 -18.08 20.21
CA TYR A 101 11.03 -19.36 19.50
C TYR A 101 12.15 -20.21 20.10
N GLY A 102 12.66 -19.84 21.27
CA GLY A 102 13.86 -20.46 21.88
C GLY A 102 15.18 -20.05 21.25
N GLU A 103 15.18 -19.57 20.00
CA GLU A 103 16.35 -19.09 19.25
C GLU A 103 16.00 -17.77 18.51
N PRO A 104 16.99 -16.92 18.19
CA PRO A 104 16.79 -15.79 17.28
C PRO A 104 16.51 -16.30 15.86
N HIS A 105 15.86 -15.51 15.00
CA HIS A 105 15.40 -15.84 13.62
C HIS A 105 13.98 -16.37 13.51
N GLY A 106 13.02 -15.70 14.12
CA GLY A 106 11.60 -15.93 13.87
C GLY A 106 10.96 -14.79 13.09
N TYR A 107 9.99 -15.15 12.24
CA TYR A 107 9.19 -14.23 11.44
C TYR A 107 7.73 -14.60 11.60
N ALA A 108 6.88 -13.64 11.96
CA ALA A 108 5.43 -13.79 11.92
C ALA A 108 4.93 -13.23 10.58
N ALA A 109 4.43 -14.11 9.70
CA ALA A 109 4.18 -13.80 8.30
C ALA A 109 2.70 -13.52 7.98
N GLY A 110 1.77 -14.21 8.64
CA GLY A 110 0.33 -14.09 8.38
C GLY A 110 -0.50 -14.21 9.65
N ILE A 111 -1.69 -13.62 9.63
CA ILE A 111 -2.61 -13.57 10.77
C ILE A 111 -4.06 -13.72 10.33
N SER A 112 -4.82 -14.58 11.01
CA SER A 112 -6.26 -14.75 10.76
C SER A 112 -7.11 -13.73 11.52
N ASN A 113 -8.41 -13.63 11.21
CA ASN A 113 -9.33 -12.82 12.00
C ASN A 113 -9.59 -13.38 13.41
N ASN A 114 -9.25 -14.65 13.66
CA ASN A 114 -9.24 -15.23 15.01
C ASN A 114 -7.97 -14.85 15.80
N ASN A 115 -6.99 -14.20 15.17
CA ASN A 115 -5.65 -13.92 15.68
C ASN A 115 -4.75 -15.16 15.79
N ASP A 116 -5.04 -16.20 15.01
CA ASP A 116 -4.06 -17.27 14.78
C ASP A 116 -2.94 -16.70 13.91
N VAL A 117 -1.69 -17.05 14.22
CA VAL A 117 -0.52 -16.48 13.54
C VAL A 117 0.32 -17.58 12.95
N VAL A 118 0.74 -17.40 11.70
CA VAL A 118 1.70 -18.27 11.04
C VAL A 118 3.00 -17.56 10.75
N GLY A 119 4.04 -18.35 10.51
CA GLY A 119 5.35 -17.82 10.18
C GLY A 119 6.38 -18.91 10.03
N HIS A 120 7.62 -18.56 10.29
CA HIS A 120 8.73 -19.50 10.25
C HIS A 120 9.86 -19.08 11.17
N TYR A 121 10.70 -20.03 11.54
CA TYR A 121 11.95 -19.75 12.23
C TYR A 121 13.08 -20.66 11.77
N GLY A 122 14.31 -20.18 11.86
CA GLY A 122 15.51 -20.97 11.56
C GLY A 122 16.21 -21.43 12.83
N THR A 123 16.84 -22.60 12.78
CA THR A 123 17.80 -23.00 13.82
C THR A 123 19.20 -23.13 13.25
N TRP A 124 20.19 -22.68 14.02
CA TRP A 124 21.59 -22.70 13.63
C TRP A 124 22.18 -24.11 13.55
N TRP A 125 21.55 -25.08 14.20
CA TRP A 125 22.12 -26.40 14.45
C TRP A 125 21.75 -27.43 13.39
N ASP A 126 20.56 -27.29 12.79
CA ASP A 126 20.11 -28.20 11.73
C ASP A 126 20.12 -27.56 10.34
N MET A 127 20.33 -26.24 10.22
CA MET A 127 20.26 -25.52 8.93
C MET A 127 18.90 -25.69 8.23
N HIS A 128 17.84 -25.97 8.99
CA HIS A 128 16.46 -26.05 8.50
C HIS A 128 15.70 -24.76 8.82
N ILE A 129 14.70 -24.45 8.00
CA ILE A 129 13.66 -23.48 8.34
C ILE A 129 12.39 -24.25 8.65
N HIS A 130 11.84 -23.98 9.81
CA HIS A 130 10.63 -24.61 10.31
C HIS A 130 9.43 -23.70 10.17
N GLY A 131 8.27 -24.29 9.87
CA GLY A 131 7.01 -23.58 9.92
C GLY A 131 6.56 -23.36 11.37
N PHE A 132 5.96 -22.21 11.63
CA PHE A 132 5.44 -21.81 12.93
C PHE A 132 3.94 -21.55 12.84
N TYR A 133 3.17 -22.12 13.75
CA TYR A 133 1.75 -21.84 13.92
C TYR A 133 1.44 -21.55 15.39
N TYR A 134 0.79 -20.42 15.65
CA TYR A 134 0.26 -20.04 16.95
C TYR A 134 -1.26 -20.11 16.89
N ASP A 135 -1.83 -20.98 17.71
CA ASP A 135 -3.27 -21.14 17.90
C ASP A 135 -3.72 -20.19 19.01
N SER A 136 -4.56 -19.23 18.68
CA SER A 136 -5.08 -18.25 19.63
C SER A 136 -6.12 -18.83 20.60
N SER A 137 -6.83 -19.89 20.19
CA SER A 137 -7.87 -20.55 20.97
C SER A 137 -7.28 -21.38 22.11
N ILE A 138 -6.07 -21.92 21.90
CA ILE A 138 -5.23 -22.58 22.89
C ILE A 138 -3.85 -21.91 22.79
N PRO A 139 -3.59 -20.80 23.51
CA PRO A 139 -2.50 -19.86 23.26
C PRO A 139 -1.12 -20.52 23.37
N ALA A 140 -0.74 -21.21 22.30
CA ALA A 140 0.36 -22.13 22.22
C ALA A 140 0.89 -22.16 20.78
N SER A 141 2.19 -22.38 20.68
CA SER A 141 2.90 -22.43 19.42
C SER A 141 3.29 -23.86 19.07
N TYR A 142 3.21 -24.16 17.79
CA TYR A 142 3.48 -25.47 17.22
C TYR A 142 4.44 -25.32 16.03
N THR A 143 5.35 -26.28 15.92
CA THR A 143 6.19 -26.44 14.74
C THR A 143 5.43 -27.26 13.70
N ILE A 144 5.35 -26.75 12.47
CA ILE A 144 4.70 -27.43 11.35
C ILE A 144 5.71 -27.53 10.22
N ASP A 145 6.18 -28.75 9.97
CA ASP A 145 7.14 -29.04 8.91
C ASP A 145 6.57 -29.99 7.88
N TYR A 146 6.80 -29.67 6.61
CA TYR A 146 6.54 -30.62 5.55
C TYR A 146 7.54 -31.79 5.66
N PRO A 147 7.08 -33.06 5.61
CA PRO A 147 7.96 -34.22 5.75
C PRO A 147 9.14 -34.21 4.77
N ASP A 148 10.35 -34.42 5.28
CA ASP A 148 11.62 -34.46 4.53
C ASP A 148 12.04 -33.14 3.85
N ALA A 149 11.34 -32.02 4.08
CA ALA A 149 11.73 -30.72 3.55
C ALA A 149 12.87 -30.08 4.35
N THR A 150 13.83 -29.46 3.64
CA THR A 150 14.86 -28.62 4.27
C THR A 150 14.27 -27.29 4.75
N TYR A 151 13.26 -26.79 4.04
CA TYR A 151 12.60 -25.52 4.36
C TYR A 151 11.09 -25.72 4.33
N THR A 152 10.41 -25.29 5.40
CA THR A 152 8.96 -25.12 5.45
C THR A 152 8.65 -23.69 5.86
N TYR A 153 8.03 -22.93 4.95
CA TYR A 153 7.53 -21.59 5.22
C TYR A 153 6.02 -21.63 5.29
N LEU A 154 5.44 -21.13 6.39
CA LEU A 154 4.04 -20.77 6.45
C LEU A 154 3.92 -19.27 6.20
N TYR A 155 3.05 -18.87 5.27
CA TYR A 155 2.87 -17.47 4.88
C TYR A 155 1.48 -16.93 5.23
N GLY A 156 0.42 -17.72 5.06
CA GLY A 156 -0.96 -17.29 5.30
C GLY A 156 -1.77 -18.28 6.13
N VAL A 157 -2.78 -17.76 6.83
CA VAL A 157 -3.75 -18.53 7.63
C VAL A 157 -5.11 -17.85 7.59
N ASN A 158 -6.17 -18.61 7.33
CA ASN A 158 -7.53 -18.09 7.39
C ASN A 158 -8.23 -18.46 8.70
N SER A 159 -9.46 -17.94 8.89
CA SER A 159 -10.23 -18.15 10.13
C SER A 159 -10.78 -19.58 10.29
N ASP A 160 -10.67 -20.43 9.25
CA ASP A 160 -10.93 -21.86 9.31
C ASP A 160 -9.64 -22.67 9.62
N GLN A 161 -8.56 -21.99 10.04
CA GLN A 161 -7.25 -22.56 10.36
C GLN A 161 -6.59 -23.32 9.20
N LYS A 162 -6.95 -23.00 7.95
CA LYS A 162 -6.23 -23.48 6.78
C LYS A 162 -4.96 -22.67 6.61
N LEU A 163 -3.83 -23.36 6.52
CA LEU A 163 -2.51 -22.77 6.40
C LEU A 163 -2.03 -22.88 4.96
N VAL A 164 -1.40 -21.84 4.44
CA VAL A 164 -0.74 -21.85 3.13
C VAL A 164 0.71 -21.45 3.24
N GLY A 165 1.51 -21.97 2.32
CA GLY A 165 2.93 -21.73 2.34
C GLY A 165 3.69 -22.37 1.21
N ALA A 166 4.98 -22.56 1.41
CA ALA A 166 5.85 -23.31 0.50
C ALA A 166 6.85 -24.17 1.26
N TYR A 167 7.19 -25.32 0.67
CA TYR A 167 8.24 -26.20 1.17
C TYR A 167 9.30 -26.48 0.10
N GLN A 168 10.51 -26.83 0.52
CA GLN A 168 11.60 -27.19 -0.38
C GLN A 168 12.25 -28.51 0.00
N ILE A 169 12.27 -29.43 -0.97
CA ILE A 169 13.15 -30.61 -0.99
C ILE A 169 14.22 -30.41 -2.06
N ASN A 170 13.78 -30.08 -3.29
CA ASN A 170 14.65 -29.69 -4.40
C ASN A 170 14.30 -28.28 -4.84
N THR A 171 13.04 -28.10 -5.25
CA THR A 171 12.45 -26.82 -5.61
C THR A 171 11.32 -26.46 -4.66
N PHE A 172 11.02 -25.16 -4.56
CA PHE A 172 9.86 -24.68 -3.80
C PHE A 172 8.54 -25.10 -4.46
N ARG A 173 7.68 -25.72 -3.68
CA ARG A 173 6.30 -26.08 -4.06
C ARG A 173 5.35 -25.45 -3.05
N GLY A 174 4.22 -24.97 -3.55
CA GLY A 174 3.17 -24.41 -2.71
C GLY A 174 2.35 -25.53 -2.05
N PHE A 175 1.74 -25.22 -0.92
CA PHE A 175 0.80 -26.13 -0.27
C PHE A 175 -0.38 -25.42 0.39
N VAL A 176 -1.44 -26.19 0.60
CA VAL A 176 -2.48 -25.96 1.62
C VAL A 176 -2.37 -27.08 2.65
N TYR A 177 -2.43 -26.72 3.92
CA TYR A 177 -2.42 -27.65 5.05
C TYR A 177 -3.58 -27.33 6.00
N ASP A 178 -4.24 -28.37 6.48
CA ASP A 178 -5.33 -28.28 7.44
C ASP A 178 -4.90 -29.06 8.69
N PRO A 179 -4.65 -28.40 9.84
CA PRO A 179 -4.20 -29.09 11.05
C PRO A 179 -5.23 -30.11 11.58
N ASP A 180 -6.52 -29.87 11.38
CA ASP A 180 -7.59 -30.78 11.81
C ASP A 180 -7.71 -32.01 10.90
N GLN A 181 -7.34 -31.85 9.63
CA GLN A 181 -7.22 -32.92 8.66
C GLN A 181 -5.82 -32.91 8.06
N PRO A 182 -4.81 -33.52 8.72
CA PRO A 182 -3.37 -33.31 8.48
C PRO A 182 -2.89 -33.93 7.16
N ILE A 183 -3.46 -33.46 6.06
CA ILE A 183 -3.24 -33.85 4.69
C ILE A 183 -2.65 -32.63 4.00
N TRP A 184 -1.45 -32.82 3.45
CA TRP A 184 -0.79 -31.83 2.64
C TRP A 184 -1.34 -31.88 1.23
N LYS A 185 -1.94 -30.78 0.77
CA LYS A 185 -2.26 -30.59 -0.64
C LYS A 185 -1.17 -29.73 -1.26
N THR A 186 -0.34 -30.31 -2.11
CA THR A 186 0.82 -29.64 -2.71
C THR A 186 0.59 -29.34 -4.18
N PHE A 187 1.17 -28.26 -4.69
CA PHE A 187 1.05 -27.86 -6.09
C PHE A 187 2.31 -27.16 -6.60
N ALA A 188 2.46 -27.17 -7.92
CA ALA A 188 3.47 -26.43 -8.65
C ALA A 188 2.86 -25.93 -9.96
N VAL A 189 3.31 -24.77 -10.43
CA VAL A 189 2.88 -24.19 -11.69
C VAL A 189 3.86 -24.59 -12.80
N GLU A 190 3.34 -25.18 -13.87
CA GLU A 190 4.13 -25.58 -15.03
C GLU A 190 4.84 -24.38 -15.66
N GLY A 191 6.11 -24.55 -16.05
CA GLY A 191 6.94 -23.50 -16.64
C GLY A 191 7.72 -22.65 -15.64
N PHE A 192 7.54 -22.85 -14.33
CA PHE A 192 8.27 -22.14 -13.28
C PHE A 192 9.03 -23.11 -12.36
N ASP A 193 10.19 -22.67 -11.86
CA ASP A 193 11.04 -23.47 -10.98
C ASP A 193 10.50 -23.50 -9.55
N HIS A 194 9.79 -22.45 -9.13
CA HIS A 194 9.32 -22.25 -7.77
C HIS A 194 7.88 -21.81 -7.74
N THR A 195 7.10 -22.33 -6.78
CA THR A 195 5.71 -21.93 -6.53
C THR A 195 5.52 -21.69 -5.04
N TYR A 196 4.88 -20.57 -4.69
CA TYR A 196 4.58 -20.17 -3.33
C TYR A 196 3.11 -19.78 -3.25
N ALA A 197 2.40 -20.28 -2.22
CA ALA A 197 1.13 -19.70 -1.80
C ALA A 197 1.41 -18.76 -0.64
N ASN A 198 1.22 -17.46 -0.89
CA ASN A 198 1.63 -16.40 0.03
C ASN A 198 0.51 -16.06 1.01
N ASP A 199 -0.75 -16.15 0.61
CA ASP A 199 -1.87 -15.81 1.50
C ASP A 199 -3.18 -16.52 1.11
N ILE A 200 -4.11 -16.59 2.06
CA ILE A 200 -5.42 -17.24 1.96
C ILE A 200 -6.49 -16.44 2.74
N ASN A 201 -7.59 -16.08 2.08
CA ASN A 201 -8.72 -15.41 2.76
C ASN A 201 -9.73 -16.42 3.36
N ASP A 202 -10.77 -15.93 4.05
CA ASP A 202 -11.77 -16.76 4.74
C ASP A 202 -12.69 -17.53 3.77
N SER A 203 -12.75 -17.13 2.49
CA SER A 203 -13.41 -17.93 1.45
C SER A 203 -12.51 -19.07 0.90
N GLY A 204 -11.25 -19.08 1.32
CA GLY A 204 -10.14 -19.90 0.84
C GLY A 204 -9.72 -19.61 -0.60
N MET A 205 -9.87 -18.35 -1.01
CA MET A 205 -9.13 -17.82 -2.14
C MET A 205 -7.66 -17.71 -1.75
N ILE A 206 -6.78 -18.26 -2.57
CA ILE A 206 -5.33 -18.28 -2.33
C ILE A 206 -4.66 -17.37 -3.35
N VAL A 207 -3.75 -16.51 -2.89
CA VAL A 207 -2.83 -15.77 -3.77
C VAL A 207 -1.40 -16.19 -3.54
N GLY A 208 -0.56 -15.99 -4.55
CA GLY A 208 0.81 -16.45 -4.49
C GLY A 208 1.65 -15.97 -5.65
N ARG A 209 2.80 -16.63 -5.83
CA ARG A 209 3.69 -16.37 -6.96
C ARG A 209 4.30 -17.65 -7.50
N ALA A 210 4.49 -17.69 -8.82
CA ALA A 210 5.36 -18.65 -9.48
C ALA A 210 6.57 -17.92 -10.03
N SER A 211 7.77 -18.46 -9.87
CA SER A 211 9.00 -17.80 -10.29
C SER A 211 9.99 -18.76 -10.92
N SER A 212 10.73 -18.23 -11.88
CA SER A 212 11.91 -18.81 -12.52
C SER A 212 13.08 -17.86 -12.34
N TYR A 213 14.26 -18.22 -12.86
CA TYR A 213 15.42 -17.33 -12.84
C TYR A 213 15.17 -15.96 -13.50
N TYR A 214 14.27 -15.86 -14.48
CA TYR A 214 14.07 -14.63 -15.25
C TYR A 214 12.72 -13.95 -15.01
N GLU A 215 11.74 -14.59 -14.38
CA GLU A 215 10.37 -14.09 -14.36
C GLU A 215 9.66 -14.53 -13.08
N SER A 216 8.80 -13.65 -12.55
CA SER A 216 7.87 -13.98 -11.46
C SER A 216 6.48 -13.47 -11.81
N VAL A 217 5.48 -14.33 -11.66
CA VAL A 217 4.08 -14.04 -11.96
C VAL A 217 3.22 -14.28 -10.73
N GLY A 218 2.15 -13.49 -10.60
CA GLY A 218 1.19 -13.65 -9.52
C GLY A 218 0.28 -14.82 -9.83
N LEU A 219 -0.22 -15.46 -8.78
CA LEU A 219 -1.15 -16.57 -8.86
C LEU A 219 -2.41 -16.25 -8.07
N ILE A 220 -3.55 -16.74 -8.55
CA ILE A 220 -4.81 -16.77 -7.82
C ILE A 220 -5.46 -18.15 -7.98
N SER A 221 -5.97 -18.71 -6.88
CA SER A 221 -6.84 -19.88 -6.87
C SER A 221 -8.13 -19.54 -6.12
N THR A 222 -9.27 -20.00 -6.63
CA THR A 222 -10.60 -19.79 -6.03
C THR A 222 -11.28 -21.10 -5.64
N ASP A 223 -10.53 -22.20 -5.74
CA ASP A 223 -10.97 -23.58 -5.51
C ASP A 223 -10.02 -24.29 -4.55
N GLN A 224 -9.55 -23.57 -3.51
CA GLN A 224 -8.72 -24.12 -2.44
C GLN A 224 -7.44 -24.79 -2.98
N GLY A 225 -6.84 -24.22 -4.04
CA GLY A 225 -5.62 -24.69 -4.66
C GLY A 225 -5.79 -25.89 -5.61
N GLU A 226 -7.00 -26.20 -6.10
CA GLU A 226 -7.17 -27.20 -7.17
C GLU A 226 -6.65 -26.66 -8.52
N THR A 227 -6.94 -25.40 -8.83
CA THR A 227 -6.47 -24.72 -10.04
C THR A 227 -5.93 -23.32 -9.73
N PHE A 228 -4.89 -22.93 -10.46
CA PHE A 228 -4.28 -21.61 -10.37
C PHE A 228 -4.37 -20.88 -11.69
N GLN A 229 -4.74 -19.61 -11.63
CA GLN A 229 -4.69 -18.68 -12.74
C GLN A 229 -3.50 -17.74 -12.55
N ILE A 230 -2.79 -17.47 -13.64
CA ILE A 230 -1.71 -16.47 -13.65
C ILE A 230 -2.33 -15.08 -13.75
N ILE A 231 -1.92 -14.20 -12.84
CA ILE A 231 -2.24 -12.77 -12.87
C ILE A 231 -0.96 -11.96 -13.06
N THR A 232 -0.95 -11.11 -14.08
CA THR A 232 0.16 -10.21 -14.36
C THR A 232 -0.33 -8.78 -14.53
N HIS A 233 0.50 -7.84 -14.08
CA HIS A 233 0.23 -6.42 -14.28
C HIS A 233 0.22 -6.11 -15.80
N PRO A 234 -0.60 -5.17 -16.31
CA PRO A 234 -0.71 -4.93 -17.76
C PRO A 234 0.61 -4.51 -18.44
N LYS A 235 1.52 -3.90 -17.66
CA LYS A 235 2.88 -3.53 -18.10
C LYS A 235 3.89 -4.66 -17.95
N HIS A 236 3.49 -5.85 -17.53
CA HIS A 236 4.36 -7.03 -17.51
C HIS A 236 4.74 -7.38 -18.95
N LYS A 237 6.05 -7.31 -19.27
CA LYS A 237 6.57 -7.54 -20.63
C LYS A 237 7.81 -8.41 -20.60
N GLY A 238 7.60 -9.71 -20.76
CA GLY A 238 8.67 -10.68 -20.98
C GLY A 238 9.65 -10.80 -19.80
N PRO A 239 10.85 -11.35 -20.06
CA PRO A 239 11.80 -11.70 -19.01
C PRO A 239 12.32 -10.45 -18.28
N ASN A 240 12.69 -10.65 -17.02
CA ASN A 240 13.11 -9.66 -16.03
C ASN A 240 12.00 -8.71 -15.57
N THR A 241 10.74 -9.18 -15.63
CA THR A 241 9.60 -8.47 -15.05
C THR A 241 8.98 -9.32 -13.95
N PHE A 242 8.59 -8.67 -12.85
CA PHE A 242 8.05 -9.35 -11.67
C PHE A 242 6.66 -8.80 -11.38
N THR A 243 5.65 -9.65 -11.39
CA THR A 243 4.36 -9.38 -10.75
C THR A 243 4.18 -10.43 -9.68
N GLU A 244 4.11 -10.04 -8.42
CA GLU A 244 4.03 -10.96 -7.29
C GLU A 244 2.85 -10.55 -6.43
N ALA A 245 1.95 -11.49 -6.15
CA ALA A 245 0.82 -11.28 -5.25
C ALA A 245 1.20 -11.83 -3.86
N TYR A 246 1.02 -11.01 -2.84
CA TYR A 246 1.43 -11.32 -1.47
C TYR A 246 0.23 -11.54 -0.56
N GLY A 247 -0.77 -10.66 -0.57
CA GLY A 247 -1.94 -10.73 0.32
C GLY A 247 -3.28 -10.57 -0.40
N VAL A 248 -4.35 -11.04 0.24
CA VAL A 248 -5.73 -10.99 -0.29
C VAL A 248 -6.76 -10.85 0.83
N ASN A 249 -7.67 -9.86 0.71
CA ASN A 249 -8.78 -9.72 1.66
C ASN A 249 -10.02 -10.56 1.28
N ASN A 250 -11.06 -10.57 2.12
CA ASN A 250 -12.30 -11.32 1.87
C ASN A 250 -13.16 -10.71 0.75
N LYS A 251 -12.86 -9.48 0.32
CA LYS A 251 -13.47 -8.87 -0.88
C LYS A 251 -12.82 -9.35 -2.18
N GLY A 252 -11.67 -10.03 -2.09
CA GLY A 252 -10.87 -10.46 -3.23
C GLY A 252 -9.99 -9.35 -3.82
N ASP A 253 -9.75 -8.26 -3.08
CA ASP A 253 -8.71 -7.30 -3.43
C ASP A 253 -7.35 -7.92 -3.13
N ILE A 254 -6.41 -7.79 -4.07
CA ILE A 254 -5.10 -8.45 -4.00
C ILE A 254 -4.01 -7.40 -3.91
N VAL A 255 -3.06 -7.57 -3.01
CA VAL A 255 -1.88 -6.70 -2.92
C VAL A 255 -0.61 -7.43 -3.31
N GLY A 256 0.41 -6.65 -3.63
CA GLY A 256 1.69 -7.21 -4.00
C GLY A 256 2.66 -6.18 -4.53
N ARG A 257 3.58 -6.63 -5.40
CA ARG A 257 4.50 -5.75 -6.12
C ARG A 257 4.59 -6.03 -7.61
N PHE A 258 4.81 -4.95 -8.36
CA PHE A 258 5.24 -4.95 -9.74
C PHE A 258 6.64 -4.32 -9.82
N ASN A 259 7.67 -5.15 -10.04
CA ASN A 259 9.07 -4.76 -9.92
C ASN A 259 9.38 -4.10 -8.55
N ASN A 260 9.63 -2.78 -8.53
CA ASN A 260 9.94 -2.03 -7.31
C ASN A 260 8.74 -1.25 -6.77
N SER A 261 7.57 -1.36 -7.41
CA SER A 261 6.36 -0.64 -7.02
C SER A 261 5.36 -1.57 -6.37
N GLY A 262 4.74 -1.13 -5.27
CA GLY A 262 3.60 -1.82 -4.68
C GLY A 262 2.34 -1.66 -5.54
N PHE A 263 1.36 -2.54 -5.33
CA PHE A 263 0.04 -2.36 -5.94
C PHE A 263 -1.09 -2.86 -5.03
N VAL A 264 -2.28 -2.31 -5.25
CA VAL A 264 -3.57 -2.91 -4.89
C VAL A 264 -4.35 -3.21 -6.17
N LYS A 265 -4.83 -4.44 -6.33
CA LYS A 265 -5.61 -4.89 -7.47
C LYS A 265 -7.06 -5.08 -7.04
N LYS A 266 -7.96 -4.27 -7.62
CA LYS A 266 -9.41 -4.33 -7.37
C LYS A 266 -10.13 -4.70 -8.66
N GLY A 267 -10.59 -5.95 -8.78
CA GLY A 267 -11.16 -6.46 -10.03
C GLY A 267 -10.16 -6.34 -11.19
N SER A 268 -10.46 -5.55 -12.22
CA SER A 268 -9.56 -5.31 -13.37
C SER A 268 -8.57 -4.17 -13.15
N GLN A 269 -8.76 -3.33 -12.13
CA GLN A 269 -7.95 -2.15 -11.86
C GLN A 269 -6.67 -2.51 -11.09
N TRP A 270 -5.58 -1.83 -11.42
CA TRP A 270 -4.29 -1.93 -10.74
C TRP A 270 -3.91 -0.55 -10.26
N VAL A 271 -3.96 -0.37 -8.95
CA VAL A 271 -3.68 0.89 -8.27
C VAL A 271 -2.25 0.83 -7.76
N PRO A 272 -1.33 1.70 -8.23
CA PRO A 272 0.03 1.72 -7.74
C PRO A 272 0.07 2.24 -6.29
N VAL A 273 0.94 1.65 -5.48
CA VAL A 273 1.26 2.10 -4.12
C VAL A 273 2.76 2.24 -4.02
N ASN A 274 3.25 3.48 -3.91
CA ASN A 274 4.67 3.77 -3.77
C ASN A 274 4.87 4.66 -2.57
N PHE A 275 5.69 4.22 -1.63
CA PHE A 275 6.09 5.04 -0.50
C PHE A 275 6.95 6.22 -1.00
N PRO A 276 6.63 7.47 -0.64
CA PRO A 276 7.37 8.64 -1.13
C PRO A 276 8.87 8.56 -0.82
N GLY A 277 9.70 8.73 -1.85
CA GLY A 277 11.17 8.72 -1.72
C GLY A 277 11.81 7.33 -1.60
N ALA A 278 11.03 6.25 -1.53
CA ALA A 278 11.55 4.89 -1.48
C ALA A 278 12.12 4.43 -2.84
N TRP A 279 13.14 3.58 -2.80
CA TRP A 279 13.60 2.84 -3.98
C TRP A 279 12.60 1.74 -4.34
N SER A 280 12.16 1.00 -3.32
CA SER A 280 11.25 -0.14 -3.47
C SER A 280 10.13 -0.05 -2.45
N THR A 281 8.91 -0.35 -2.86
CA THR A 281 7.75 -0.52 -1.99
C THR A 281 7.15 -1.89 -2.22
N ARG A 282 6.87 -2.61 -1.14
CA ARG A 282 6.13 -3.88 -1.19
C ARG A 282 4.91 -3.78 -0.28
N VAL A 283 3.75 -4.05 -0.86
CA VAL A 283 2.52 -4.21 -0.08
C VAL A 283 2.36 -5.70 0.18
N GLU A 284 2.46 -6.10 1.44
CA GLU A 284 2.48 -7.51 1.83
C GLU A 284 1.06 -8.02 2.11
N ASP A 285 0.21 -7.21 2.75
CA ASP A 285 -1.16 -7.64 3.09
C ASP A 285 -2.19 -6.49 3.14
N ILE A 286 -3.47 -6.85 3.12
CA ILE A 286 -4.63 -5.96 3.08
C ILE A 286 -5.80 -6.54 3.88
N ASN A 287 -6.44 -5.73 4.72
CA ASN A 287 -7.67 -6.13 5.41
C ASN A 287 -8.95 -5.74 4.64
N ASP A 288 -10.12 -6.12 5.15
CA ASP A 288 -11.40 -5.84 4.50
C ASP A 288 -11.78 -4.35 4.53
N ALA A 289 -11.23 -3.56 5.44
CA ALA A 289 -11.37 -2.10 5.41
C ALA A 289 -10.52 -1.46 4.30
N GLY A 290 -9.64 -2.24 3.67
CA GLY A 290 -8.72 -1.79 2.63
C GLY A 290 -7.43 -1.21 3.19
N VAL A 291 -7.20 -1.28 4.50
CA VAL A 291 -5.93 -0.90 5.15
C VAL A 291 -4.87 -1.90 4.72
N ILE A 292 -3.74 -1.38 4.27
CA ILE A 292 -2.62 -2.17 3.78
C ILE A 292 -1.44 -2.10 4.73
N VAL A 293 -0.63 -3.14 4.77
CA VAL A 293 0.67 -3.14 5.44
C VAL A 293 1.75 -3.63 4.50
N GLY A 294 2.97 -3.26 4.80
CA GLY A 294 4.13 -3.75 4.08
C GLY A 294 5.40 -3.06 4.54
N TRP A 295 6.36 -2.98 3.63
CA TRP A 295 7.64 -2.35 3.91
C TRP A 295 8.22 -1.67 2.67
N TYR A 296 9.11 -0.72 2.92
CA TYR A 296 9.81 0.02 1.88
C TYR A 296 11.30 0.13 2.17
N GLU A 297 12.07 0.30 1.10
CA GLU A 297 13.53 0.45 1.15
C GLU A 297 13.94 1.86 0.76
N ASN A 298 14.74 2.49 1.61
CA ASN A 298 15.36 3.78 1.33
C ASN A 298 16.74 3.62 0.67
N PRO A 299 17.26 4.67 0.01
CA PRO A 299 18.66 4.70 -0.42
C PRO A 299 19.60 4.39 0.76
N GLY A 300 20.44 3.36 0.60
CA GLY A 300 21.28 2.83 1.69
C GLY A 300 20.81 1.49 2.27
N ASN A 301 19.78 0.88 1.69
CA ASN A 301 19.23 -0.43 2.06
C ASN A 301 18.65 -0.50 3.48
N GLN A 302 18.19 0.64 4.00
CA GLN A 302 17.41 0.64 5.24
C GLN A 302 15.97 0.27 4.92
N VAL A 303 15.44 -0.69 5.67
CA VAL A 303 14.08 -1.20 5.52
C VAL A 303 13.21 -0.70 6.65
N HIS A 304 12.04 -0.19 6.29
CA HIS A 304 11.04 0.34 7.21
C HIS A 304 9.68 -0.31 6.96
N GLY A 305 8.91 -0.52 8.02
CA GLY A 305 7.51 -0.91 7.90
C GLY A 305 6.65 0.29 7.47
N PHE A 306 5.51 0.03 6.85
CA PHE A 306 4.49 1.05 6.66
C PHE A 306 3.08 0.50 6.82
N ILE A 307 2.18 1.39 7.22
CA ILE A 307 0.73 1.17 7.22
C ILE A 307 0.13 2.16 6.23
N GLY A 308 -0.78 1.69 5.38
CA GLY A 308 -1.48 2.51 4.40
C GLY A 308 -2.99 2.50 4.65
N TYR A 309 -3.58 3.67 4.82
CA TYR A 309 -5.03 3.82 4.90
C TYR A 309 -5.57 4.23 3.54
N PRO A 310 -6.65 3.58 3.03
CA PRO A 310 -7.25 4.02 1.78
C PRO A 310 -7.78 5.45 1.98
N ARG A 311 -7.40 6.37 1.09
CA ARG A 311 -7.95 7.73 1.15
C ARG A 311 -9.45 7.67 0.93
N PRO A 312 -10.26 8.17 1.87
CA PRO A 312 -11.69 8.11 1.71
C PRO A 312 -12.12 9.02 0.55
N GLU A 313 -13.22 8.67 -0.12
CA GLU A 313 -13.90 9.59 -1.04
C GLU A 313 -14.57 10.76 -0.29
N VAL A 314 -14.64 10.70 1.05
CA VAL A 314 -15.29 11.67 1.93
C VAL A 314 -14.46 11.86 3.22
N CYS A 315 -14.20 13.11 3.59
CA CYS A 315 -13.34 13.59 4.67
C CYS A 315 -14.15 14.56 5.52
N GLY A 316 -13.57 15.01 6.63
CA GLY A 316 -14.26 15.77 7.68
C GLY A 316 -14.56 14.96 8.94
N ASP A 317 -13.95 13.78 9.08
CA ASP A 317 -13.91 13.06 10.36
C ASP A 317 -12.61 13.36 11.14
N ALA A 318 -12.54 12.88 12.38
CA ALA A 318 -11.42 13.17 13.28
C ALA A 318 -10.07 12.57 12.83
N PHE A 319 -10.09 11.61 11.92
CA PHE A 319 -8.92 10.91 11.39
C PHE A 319 -8.56 11.38 9.97
N HIS A 320 -9.54 11.86 9.21
CA HIS A 320 -9.37 12.43 7.86
C HIS A 320 -10.05 13.80 7.81
N PRO A 321 -9.42 14.87 8.32
CA PRO A 321 -9.95 16.23 8.19
C PRO A 321 -10.06 16.62 6.70
N ILE A 322 -10.99 17.53 6.38
CA ILE A 322 -11.06 18.12 5.04
C ILE A 322 -9.74 18.87 4.78
N PRO A 323 -8.98 18.55 3.73
CA PRO A 323 -7.75 19.27 3.41
C PRO A 323 -8.05 20.75 3.13
N ASP A 324 -7.24 21.65 3.69
CA ASP A 324 -7.33 23.07 3.34
C ASP A 324 -7.01 23.23 1.84
N GLY A 325 -7.97 23.69 1.05
CA GLY A 325 -7.84 23.75 -0.41
C GLY A 325 -8.71 22.78 -1.20
N ASP A 326 -9.38 21.83 -0.55
CA ASP A 326 -10.34 20.91 -1.19
C ASP A 326 -11.69 21.63 -1.39
N ILE A 327 -11.85 22.21 -2.58
CA ILE A 327 -12.99 23.07 -2.91
C ILE A 327 -14.16 22.22 -3.42
N ASP A 328 -13.89 21.10 -4.08
CA ASP A 328 -14.94 20.24 -4.62
C ASP A 328 -15.39 19.11 -3.69
N GLY A 329 -14.74 18.98 -2.52
CA GLY A 329 -15.14 18.11 -1.41
C GLY A 329 -14.82 16.64 -1.68
N ASN A 330 -13.84 16.36 -2.53
CA ASN A 330 -13.43 15.01 -2.91
C ASN A 330 -12.25 14.47 -2.08
N CYS A 331 -11.81 15.24 -1.09
CA CYS A 331 -10.76 14.92 -0.12
C CYS A 331 -9.36 14.89 -0.70
N ARG A 332 -9.16 15.71 -1.73
CA ARG A 332 -7.88 15.91 -2.40
C ARG A 332 -7.76 17.39 -2.73
N VAL A 333 -6.54 17.90 -2.76
CA VAL A 333 -6.24 19.22 -3.34
C VAL A 333 -5.53 18.98 -4.67
N ASP A 334 -6.26 19.12 -5.77
CA ASP A 334 -5.78 18.81 -7.11
C ASP A 334 -6.17 19.85 -8.18
N LEU A 335 -5.98 19.48 -9.45
CA LEU A 335 -6.27 20.35 -10.59
C LEU A 335 -7.76 20.72 -10.71
N ASN A 336 -8.65 19.87 -10.20
CA ASN A 336 -10.07 20.15 -10.18
C ASN A 336 -10.35 21.29 -9.20
N ASP A 337 -9.74 21.31 -8.02
CA ASP A 337 -9.84 22.42 -7.06
C ASP A 337 -9.31 23.72 -7.66
N LEU A 338 -8.18 23.67 -8.36
CA LEU A 338 -7.69 24.84 -9.11
C LEU A 338 -8.68 25.31 -10.17
N ALA A 339 -9.32 24.38 -10.88
CA ALA A 339 -10.32 24.72 -11.88
C ALA A 339 -11.57 25.36 -11.22
N TRP A 340 -11.99 24.85 -10.06
CA TRP A 340 -13.08 25.40 -9.25
C TRP A 340 -12.76 26.79 -8.71
N LEU A 341 -11.56 27.00 -8.13
CA LEU A 341 -11.09 28.31 -7.68
C LEU A 341 -11.05 29.31 -8.85
N SER A 342 -10.50 28.88 -9.99
CA SER A 342 -10.40 29.70 -11.20
C SER A 342 -11.80 30.08 -11.75
N ALA A 343 -12.76 29.16 -11.67
CA ALA A 343 -14.15 29.43 -12.04
C ALA A 343 -14.83 30.39 -11.05
N ALA A 344 -14.57 30.22 -9.74
CA ALA A 344 -15.05 31.12 -8.69
C ALA A 344 -14.52 32.54 -8.87
N TRP A 345 -13.25 32.70 -9.24
CA TRP A 345 -12.63 34.00 -9.55
C TRP A 345 -13.29 34.76 -10.71
N MET A 346 -13.90 34.02 -11.65
CA MET A 346 -14.60 34.62 -12.79
C MET A 346 -16.04 35.02 -12.47
N ARG A 347 -16.61 34.62 -11.32
CA ARG A 347 -17.95 35.03 -10.89
C ARG A 347 -17.95 36.49 -10.43
N GLN A 348 -19.08 37.18 -10.62
CA GLN A 348 -19.23 38.61 -10.28
C GLN A 348 -20.16 38.83 -9.07
N ASP A 349 -20.69 37.76 -8.48
CA ASP A 349 -21.84 37.77 -7.57
C ASP A 349 -21.78 36.67 -6.49
N CYS A 350 -20.66 36.55 -5.77
CA CYS A 350 -20.52 35.63 -4.63
C CYS A 350 -21.20 36.17 -3.35
N THR A 351 -22.52 36.32 -3.40
CA THR A 351 -23.32 36.85 -2.28
C THR A 351 -24.13 35.78 -1.54
N GLU A 352 -24.08 34.53 -2.01
CA GLU A 352 -24.70 33.36 -1.38
C GLU A 352 -23.93 32.91 -0.13
N PRO A 353 -24.59 32.25 0.84
CA PRO A 353 -23.97 31.78 2.07
C PRO A 353 -23.11 30.53 1.82
N ASP A 354 -21.94 30.72 1.22
CA ASP A 354 -20.81 29.77 1.23
C ASP A 354 -19.54 30.35 0.57
N SER A 355 -19.33 31.68 0.58
CA SER A 355 -18.07 32.31 0.10
C SER A 355 -17.55 31.74 -1.26
N CYS A 356 -18.39 31.81 -2.30
CA CYS A 356 -18.14 31.24 -3.63
C CYS A 356 -18.04 29.68 -3.69
N GLY A 357 -18.64 28.95 -2.76
CA GLY A 357 -18.54 27.48 -2.67
C GLY A 357 -17.23 27.05 -2.00
N GLY A 358 -16.89 27.67 -0.87
CA GLY A 358 -15.67 27.40 -0.09
C GLY A 358 -14.38 28.05 -0.61
N ALA A 359 -14.44 28.72 -1.77
CA ALA A 359 -13.27 29.24 -2.47
C ALA A 359 -12.75 30.60 -1.96
N ASP A 360 -13.56 31.37 -1.23
CA ASP A 360 -13.18 32.64 -0.58
C ASP A 360 -12.83 32.37 0.91
N TYR A 361 -11.56 32.07 1.15
CA TYR A 361 -11.00 31.72 2.48
C TYR A 361 -10.96 32.92 3.43
N GLU A 362 -10.83 34.16 2.91
CA GLU A 362 -10.83 35.40 3.70
C GLU A 362 -12.20 36.12 3.64
N SER A 363 -13.22 35.48 4.20
CA SER A 363 -14.52 36.13 4.45
C SER A 363 -14.34 37.40 5.31
N PRO A 364 -14.89 38.58 4.91
CA PRO A 364 -16.14 38.73 4.18
C PRO A 364 -16.01 39.51 2.85
N ALA A 365 -14.88 39.40 2.13
CA ALA A 365 -14.66 40.17 0.91
C ALA A 365 -15.69 39.89 -0.19
N GLY A 366 -16.26 38.68 -0.24
CA GLY A 366 -17.30 38.30 -1.19
C GLY A 366 -16.76 38.17 -2.62
N THR A 367 -15.44 38.00 -2.76
CA THR A 367 -14.73 37.84 -4.03
C THR A 367 -13.49 36.99 -3.83
N VAL A 368 -13.26 36.01 -4.70
CA VAL A 368 -11.97 35.30 -4.76
C VAL A 368 -10.94 36.23 -5.41
N GLY A 369 -9.81 36.47 -4.75
CA GLY A 369 -8.73 37.35 -5.18
C GLY A 369 -7.41 36.61 -5.43
N MET A 370 -6.31 37.37 -5.41
CA MET A 370 -4.97 36.83 -5.61
C MET A 370 -4.41 36.19 -4.32
N ALA A 371 -4.95 36.55 -3.15
CA ALA A 371 -4.53 36.00 -1.87
C ALA A 371 -4.94 34.52 -1.76
N GLU A 372 -6.18 34.21 -2.12
CA GLU A 372 -6.75 32.86 -2.10
C GLU A 372 -6.07 31.94 -3.12
N GLN A 373 -5.60 32.50 -4.25
CA GLN A 373 -4.76 31.76 -5.21
C GLN A 373 -3.39 31.42 -4.66
N LEU A 374 -2.79 32.31 -3.88
CA LEU A 374 -1.49 32.05 -3.25
C LEU A 374 -1.62 31.00 -2.15
N GLU A 375 -2.67 31.08 -1.35
CA GLU A 375 -2.98 30.11 -0.29
C GLU A 375 -3.23 28.71 -0.87
N MET A 376 -4.07 28.59 -1.90
CA MET A 376 -4.27 27.29 -2.55
C MET A 376 -3.01 26.77 -3.24
N ALA A 377 -2.18 27.65 -3.81
CA ALA A 377 -0.89 27.25 -4.38
C ALA A 377 0.10 26.77 -3.31
N ASP A 378 0.12 27.41 -2.13
CA ASP A 378 0.95 27.01 -0.99
C ASP A 378 0.46 25.68 -0.40
N ASN A 379 -0.84 25.50 -0.22
CA ASN A 379 -1.43 24.23 0.24
C ASN A 379 -1.16 23.10 -0.75
N TRP A 380 -1.28 23.37 -2.04
CA TRP A 380 -0.95 22.39 -3.07
C TRP A 380 0.53 22.02 -3.07
N LEU A 381 1.43 23.00 -2.87
CA LEU A 381 2.86 22.75 -2.71
C LEU A 381 3.15 21.90 -1.47
N LEU A 382 2.49 22.17 -0.35
CA LEU A 382 2.58 21.36 0.86
C LEU A 382 2.09 19.92 0.59
N CYS A 383 0.95 19.74 -0.06
CA CYS A 383 0.44 18.41 -0.38
C CYS A 383 1.36 17.64 -1.33
N ILE A 384 1.98 18.29 -2.31
CA ILE A 384 2.97 17.65 -3.20
C ILE A 384 4.25 17.27 -2.44
N MET A 385 4.65 18.05 -1.43
CA MET A 385 5.91 17.86 -0.71
C MET A 385 5.80 16.92 0.50
N GLU A 386 4.66 16.94 1.18
CA GLU A 386 4.45 16.30 2.48
C GLU A 386 3.35 15.23 2.44
N GLY A 387 2.54 15.19 1.38
CA GLY A 387 1.45 14.22 1.20
C GLY A 387 0.16 14.65 1.90
N CYS A 388 -0.77 15.20 1.12
CA CYS A 388 -2.22 15.13 1.35
C CYS A 388 -2.82 14.32 0.18
#